data_AF-A0A0A3XKB0-F1
#
_entry.id   AF-A0A0A3XKB0-F1
#
_cell.length_a   1.000
_cell.length_b   1.000
_cell.length_c   1.000
_cell.angle_alpha   90.00
_cell.angle_beta   90.00
_cell.angle_gamma   90.00
#
_symmetry.space_group_name_H-M   'P 1'
#
loop_
_entity.id
_entity.type
_entity.pdbx_description
1 polymer ?
#
loop_
_entity_poly.entity_id
_entity_poly.type
_entity_poly.pdbx_seq_one_letter_code
_entity_poly.pdbx_strand_id
1 'polypeptide(L)'
;MAPPRFRHKKIACEDFDRELERQGLTRKAFARIWCQNLVTVNRWGRSGADGKLQDIPTWVPIALTLMTLPEAKGTARMAAAAMIEEDRLHPELGAFPYQKLRQMPADIDEEEA
;
A
#
# COMPACT_ATOMS: atom_id res chain seq x y z
N MET A 1 22.68 -19.68 -19.92
CA MET A 1 22.09 -19.09 -18.70
C MET A 1 21.75 -20.20 -17.74
N ALA A 2 22.28 -20.18 -16.51
CA ALA A 2 21.81 -21.10 -15.47
C ALA A 2 20.36 -20.73 -15.09
N PRO A 3 19.47 -21.71 -14.84
CA PRO A 3 18.10 -21.43 -14.44
C PRO A 3 18.07 -20.63 -13.12
N PRO A 4 17.05 -19.79 -12.91
CA PRO A 4 16.94 -19.00 -11.69
C PRO A 4 16.84 -19.91 -10.46
N ARG A 5 17.58 -19.57 -9.39
CA ARG A 5 17.60 -20.31 -8.11
C ARG A 5 16.23 -20.40 -7.46
N PHE A 6 15.40 -19.36 -7.62
CA PHE A 6 14.08 -19.27 -7.02
C PHE A 6 13.04 -18.84 -8.06
N ARG A 7 11.86 -19.47 -7.99
CA ARG A 7 10.65 -19.03 -8.69
C ARG A 7 9.65 -18.59 -7.65
N HIS A 8 9.26 -17.33 -7.69
CA HIS A 8 8.33 -16.75 -6.73
C HIS A 8 6.89 -16.87 -7.26
N LYS A 9 5.94 -17.09 -6.35
CA LYS A 9 4.52 -17.04 -6.67
C LYS A 9 4.16 -15.61 -7.08
N LYS A 10 3.51 -15.46 -8.23
CA LYS A 10 2.83 -14.22 -8.62
C LYS A 10 1.40 -14.23 -8.08
N ILE A 11 0.89 -13.04 -7.75
CA ILE A 11 -0.51 -12.85 -7.40
C ILE A 11 -1.23 -12.17 -8.56
N ALA A 12 -2.44 -12.63 -8.89
CA ALA A 12 -3.26 -12.01 -9.91
C ALA A 12 -3.93 -10.74 -9.38
N CYS A 13 -4.42 -9.89 -10.29
CA CYS A 13 -5.16 -8.68 -9.93
C CYS A 13 -6.34 -8.98 -8.99
N GLU A 14 -7.14 -9.98 -9.35
CA GLU A 14 -8.35 -10.38 -8.63
C GLU A 14 -8.02 -10.92 -7.23
N ASP A 15 -6.95 -11.71 -7.12
CA ASP A 15 -6.49 -12.23 -5.83
C ASP A 15 -5.97 -11.11 -4.93
N PHE A 16 -5.31 -10.10 -5.49
CA PHE A 16 -4.88 -8.93 -4.75
C PHE A 16 -6.07 -8.13 -4.22
N ASP A 17 -7.05 -7.83 -5.08
CA ASP A 17 -8.25 -7.07 -4.70
C ASP A 17 -9.07 -7.82 -3.64
N ARG A 18 -9.25 -9.14 -3.81
CA ARG A 18 -9.97 -9.99 -2.85
C ARG A 18 -9.26 -10.03 -1.49
N GLU A 19 -7.93 -10.06 -1.49
CA GLU A 19 -7.18 -10.09 -0.23
C GLU A 19 -7.22 -8.76 0.50
N LEU A 20 -7.21 -7.62 -0.23
CA LEU A 20 -7.44 -6.31 0.36
C LEU A 20 -8.84 -6.22 0.98
N GLU A 21 -9.87 -6.63 0.25
CA GLU A 21 -11.25 -6.64 0.71
C GLU A 21 -11.42 -7.50 1.98
N ARG A 22 -10.86 -8.72 1.98
CA ARG A 22 -10.85 -9.62 3.16
C ARG A 22 -10.24 -8.96 4.39
N GLN A 23 -9.26 -8.07 4.19
CA GLN A 23 -8.59 -7.36 5.27
C GLN A 23 -9.23 -6.02 5.64
N GLY A 24 -10.30 -5.61 4.94
CA GLY A 24 -10.96 -4.32 5.11
C GLY A 24 -10.11 -3.15 4.61
N LEU A 25 -9.36 -3.35 3.52
CA LEU A 25 -8.46 -2.36 2.93
C LEU A 25 -8.86 -2.05 1.49
N THR A 26 -8.56 -0.84 1.05
CA THR A 26 -8.61 -0.44 -0.36
C THR A 26 -7.20 -0.39 -0.95
N ARG A 27 -7.07 -0.28 -2.28
CA ARG A 27 -5.78 0.00 -2.93
C ARG A 27 -5.18 1.34 -2.46
N LYS A 28 -6.01 2.34 -2.17
CA LYS A 28 -5.61 3.64 -1.58
C LYS A 28 -4.98 3.44 -0.21
N ALA A 29 -5.68 2.72 0.68
CA ALA A 29 -5.18 2.39 2.02
C ALA A 29 -3.85 1.62 1.95
N PHE A 30 -3.78 0.61 1.07
CA PHE A 30 -2.57 -0.18 0.86
C PHE A 30 -1.41 0.69 0.37
N ALA A 31 -1.63 1.53 -0.65
CA ALA A 31 -0.60 2.42 -1.19
C ALA A 31 -0.04 3.34 -0.10
N ARG A 32 -0.91 3.87 0.77
CA ARG A 32 -0.51 4.75 1.87
C ARG A 32 0.32 4.02 2.93
N ILE A 33 -0.12 2.83 3.36
CA ILE A 33 0.58 2.01 4.37
C ILE A 33 1.97 1.57 3.87
N TRP A 34 2.12 1.30 2.58
CA TRP A 34 3.36 0.79 2.00
C TRP A 34 4.17 1.86 1.24
N CYS A 35 3.82 3.14 1.43
CA CYS A 35 4.47 4.30 0.81
C CYS A 35 4.64 4.14 -0.72
N GLN A 36 3.62 3.58 -1.39
CA GLN A 36 3.60 3.37 -2.83
C GLN A 36 2.83 4.47 -3.54
N ASN A 37 3.18 4.71 -4.80
CA ASN A 37 2.39 5.58 -5.67
C ASN A 37 1.03 4.93 -5.99
N LEU A 38 -0.06 5.62 -5.68
CA LEU A 38 -1.42 5.10 -5.89
C LEU A 38 -1.72 4.78 -7.37
N VAL A 39 -1.23 5.59 -8.31
CA VAL A 39 -1.40 5.32 -9.75
C VAL A 39 -0.73 4.00 -10.12
N THR A 40 0.47 3.73 -9.59
CA THR A 40 1.16 2.46 -9.79
C THR A 40 0.39 1.29 -9.18
N VAL A 41 -0.08 1.42 -7.93
CA VAL A 41 -0.87 0.38 -7.26
C VAL A 41 -2.20 0.12 -7.98
N ASN A 42 -2.83 1.14 -8.57
CA ASN A 42 -4.06 0.97 -9.34
C ASN A 42 -3.83 0.28 -10.69
N ARG A 43 -2.62 0.34 -11.25
CA ARG A 43 -2.26 -0.35 -12.51
C ARG A 43 -1.86 -1.81 -12.29
N TRP A 44 -1.50 -2.20 -11.07
CA TRP A 44 -1.10 -3.56 -10.74
C TRP A 44 -2.13 -4.61 -11.14
N GLY A 45 -1.67 -5.59 -11.91
CA GLY A 45 -2.47 -6.67 -12.48
C GLY A 45 -3.43 -6.20 -13.59
N ARG A 46 -3.30 -4.96 -14.06
CA ARG A 46 -4.14 -4.37 -15.12
C ARG A 46 -3.27 -3.94 -16.31
N SER A 47 -3.84 -3.95 -17.51
CA SER A 47 -3.15 -3.45 -18.70
C SER A 47 -3.12 -1.93 -18.71
N GLY A 48 -1.94 -1.36 -18.94
CA GLY A 48 -1.76 0.07 -19.17
C GLY A 48 -2.27 0.52 -20.54
N ALA A 49 -2.17 1.83 -20.81
CA ALA A 49 -2.53 2.42 -22.10
C ALA A 49 -1.69 1.88 -23.28
N ASP A 50 -0.52 1.31 -22.99
CA ASP A 50 0.38 0.64 -23.92
C ASP A 50 0.09 -0.87 -24.08
N GLY A 51 -1.01 -1.35 -23.47
CA GLY A 51 -1.42 -2.76 -23.50
C GLY A 51 -0.55 -3.68 -22.65
N LYS A 52 0.46 -3.16 -21.92
CA LYS A 52 1.34 -3.98 -21.09
C LYS A 52 0.74 -4.18 -19.70
N LEU A 53 0.76 -5.43 -19.25
CA LEU A 53 0.35 -5.80 -17.89
C LEU A 53 1.41 -5.33 -16.90
N GLN A 54 1.01 -4.52 -15.92
CA GLN A 54 1.90 -4.20 -14.82
C GLN A 54 1.88 -5.34 -13.79
N ASP A 55 2.98 -6.08 -13.69
CA ASP A 55 3.13 -7.12 -12.68
C ASP A 55 3.03 -6.55 -11.25
N ILE A 56 2.43 -7.34 -10.36
CA ILE A 56 2.44 -7.07 -8.92
C ILE A 56 3.81 -7.48 -8.37
N PRO A 57 4.51 -6.61 -7.62
CA PRO A 57 5.80 -6.95 -7.04
C PRO A 57 5.73 -8.20 -6.15
N THR A 58 6.74 -9.05 -6.20
CA THR A 58 6.77 -10.35 -5.50
C THR A 58 6.77 -10.24 -3.97
N TRP A 59 7.07 -9.06 -3.41
CA TRP A 59 6.96 -8.80 -1.97
C TRP A 59 5.50 -8.56 -1.52
N VAL A 60 4.60 -8.15 -2.42
CA VAL A 60 3.21 -7.82 -2.06
C VAL A 60 2.47 -8.99 -1.41
N PRO A 61 2.55 -10.24 -1.92
CA PRO A 61 1.97 -11.39 -1.23
C PRO A 61 2.52 -11.60 0.19
N ILE A 62 3.80 -11.29 0.42
CA ILE A 62 4.43 -11.38 1.74
C ILE A 62 3.84 -10.30 2.65
N ALA A 63 3.75 -9.06 2.18
CA ALA A 63 3.15 -7.96 2.90
C ALA A 63 1.68 -8.23 3.28
N LEU A 64 0.87 -8.71 2.34
CA LEU A 64 -0.52 -9.08 2.60
C LEU A 64 -0.62 -10.19 3.66
N THR A 65 0.26 -11.19 3.60
CA THR A 65 0.31 -12.26 4.60
C THR A 65 0.67 -11.71 5.98
N LEU A 66 1.70 -10.84 6.07
CA LEU A 66 2.11 -10.24 7.34
C LEU A 66 1.02 -9.37 7.95
N MET A 67 0.20 -8.68 7.15
CA MET A 67 -0.92 -7.88 7.64
C MET A 67 -2.06 -8.71 8.25
N THR A 68 -2.05 -10.03 8.10
CA THR A 68 -3.01 -10.93 8.78
C THR A 68 -2.66 -11.19 10.24
N LEU A 69 -1.43 -10.86 10.67
CA LEU A 69 -1.01 -11.03 12.06
C LEU A 69 -1.76 -10.02 12.97
N PRO A 70 -2.02 -10.39 14.24
CA PRO A 70 -2.59 -9.46 15.21
C PRO A 70 -1.77 -8.16 15.28
N GLU A 71 -2.45 -7.02 15.38
CA GLU A 71 -1.85 -5.67 15.45
C GLU A 71 -0.98 -5.23 14.25
N ALA A 72 -0.79 -6.08 13.23
CA ALA A 72 0.10 -5.76 12.11
C ALA A 72 -0.38 -4.55 11.31
N LYS A 73 -1.70 -4.42 11.08
CA LYS A 73 -2.29 -3.28 10.37
C LYS A 73 -2.06 -1.97 11.12
N GLY A 74 -2.25 -1.96 12.44
CA GLY A 74 -1.97 -0.79 13.28
C GLY A 74 -0.50 -0.42 13.23
N THR A 75 0.38 -1.41 13.43
CA THR A 75 1.83 -1.23 13.40
C THR A 75 2.33 -0.70 12.05
N ALA A 76 1.83 -1.24 10.94
CA ALA A 76 2.20 -0.80 9.61
C ALA A 76 1.77 0.66 9.36
N ARG A 77 0.58 1.07 9.83
CA ARG A 77 0.15 2.47 9.77
C ARG A 77 1.05 3.40 10.60
N MET A 78 1.45 2.98 11.80
CA MET A 78 2.37 3.78 12.62
C MET A 78 3.74 3.93 11.93
N ALA A 79 4.25 2.85 11.34
CA ALA A 79 5.51 2.88 10.60
C ALA A 79 5.41 3.81 9.37
N ALA A 80 4.32 3.71 8.60
CA ALA A 80 4.06 4.58 7.45
C ALA A 80 3.96 6.06 7.88
N ALA A 81 3.24 6.34 8.96
CA ALA A 81 3.10 7.69 9.52
C ALA A 81 4.45 8.31 9.87
N ALA A 82 5.39 7.53 10.40
CA ALA A 82 6.73 8.01 10.74
C ALA A 82 7.58 8.39 9.52
N MET A 83 7.21 7.91 8.32
CA MET A 83 7.88 8.20 7.05
C MET A 83 7.31 9.43 6.32
N ILE A 84 6.23 10.04 6.82
CA ILE A 84 5.64 11.24 6.22
C ILE A 84 6.47 12.45 6.65
N GLU A 85 7.16 13.07 5.70
CA GLU A 85 7.98 14.27 5.95
C GLU A 85 7.14 15.55 5.97
N GLU A 86 6.14 15.64 5.09
CA GLU A 86 5.29 16.82 4.90
C GLU A 86 3.85 16.39 4.62
N ASP A 87 2.88 17.11 5.19
CA ASP A 87 1.48 17.06 4.79
C ASP A 87 1.10 18.36 4.09
N ARG A 88 0.83 18.29 2.78
CA ARG A 88 0.49 19.48 1.97
C ARG A 88 -0.92 19.99 2.19
N LEU A 89 -1.81 19.15 2.70
CA LEU A 89 -3.18 19.55 3.05
C LEU A 89 -3.19 20.22 4.43
N HIS A 90 -2.23 19.86 5.28
CA HIS A 90 -2.09 20.38 6.64
C HIS A 90 -0.69 20.98 6.89
N PRO A 91 -0.30 22.04 6.17
CA PRO A 91 1.02 22.67 6.32
C PRO A 91 1.27 23.20 7.74
N GLU A 92 0.22 23.50 8.50
CA GLU A 92 0.28 23.94 9.89
C GLU A 92 0.89 22.90 10.85
N LEU A 93 0.90 21.61 10.49
CA LEU A 93 1.45 20.56 11.33
C LEU A 93 2.99 20.50 11.26
N GLY A 94 3.61 21.19 10.30
CA GLY A 94 5.05 21.24 10.12
C GLY A 94 5.68 19.94 9.64
N ALA A 95 7.01 19.85 9.72
CA ALA A 95 7.77 18.68 9.28
C ALA A 95 7.57 17.47 10.21
N PHE A 96 7.47 16.28 9.62
CA PHE A 96 7.22 15.01 10.31
C PHE A 96 5.97 15.01 11.21
N PRO A 97 4.80 15.42 10.69
CA PRO A 97 3.64 15.77 11.49
C PRO A 97 3.08 14.59 12.32
N TYR A 98 3.29 13.36 11.85
CA TYR A 98 2.69 12.15 12.45
C TYR A 98 3.64 11.30 13.30
N GLN A 99 4.90 11.71 13.48
CA GLN A 99 5.83 10.99 14.38
C GLN A 99 5.40 11.06 15.85
N LYS A 100 4.87 12.21 16.28
CA LYS A 100 4.40 12.44 17.66
C LYS A 100 3.01 11.87 17.90
N LEU A 101 2.12 12.00 16.90
CA LEU A 101 0.75 11.49 16.96
C LEU A 101 0.67 9.97 16.78
N ARG A 102 1.71 9.35 16.19
CA ARG A 102 1.81 7.91 15.85
C ARG A 102 0.67 7.37 15.00
N GLN A 103 -0.20 8.22 14.45
CA GLN A 103 -1.35 7.77 13.70
C GLN A 103 -1.38 8.48 12.37
N MET A 104 -1.48 7.67 11.31
CA MET A 104 -1.80 8.13 9.98
C MET A 104 -3.28 8.55 9.98
N PRO A 105 -3.65 9.66 9.33
CA PRO A 105 -5.05 10.02 9.13
C PRO A 105 -5.84 8.84 8.55
N ALA A 106 -7.06 8.65 9.04
CA ALA A 106 -7.97 7.66 8.47
C ALA A 106 -8.34 8.05 7.02
N ASP A 107 -8.74 7.08 6.21
CA ASP A 107 -9.18 7.35 4.82
C ASP A 107 -10.54 8.08 4.76
N ILE A 108 -11.10 8.50 5.90
CA ILE A 108 -12.43 9.11 6.03
C ILE A 108 -12.43 10.58 5.57
N ASP A 109 -11.27 11.20 5.43
CA ASP A 109 -11.20 12.57 4.94
C ASP A 109 -11.05 12.56 3.40
N GLU A 110 -12.03 13.16 2.72
CA GLU A 110 -12.10 13.50 1.28
C GLU A 110 -12.76 12.46 0.33
N GLU A 111 -14.03 12.14 0.60
CA GLU A 111 -15.06 12.34 -0.44
C GLU A 111 -15.72 13.70 -0.13
N GLU A 112 -15.87 14.56 -1.15
CA GLU A 112 -16.44 15.93 -1.11
C GLU A 112 -15.48 17.10 -0.84
N ALA A 113 -14.71 17.46 -1.88
CA ALA A 113 -14.47 18.86 -2.26
C ALA A 113 -14.26 18.98 -3.79
#